data_AF-A0A5P9PKJ3-F1
#
_entry.id   AF-A0A5P9PKJ3-F1
#
_cell.length_a   1.000
_cell.length_b   1.000
_cell.length_c   1.000
_cell.angle_alpha   90.00
_cell.angle_beta   90.00
_cell.angle_gamma   90.00
#
_symmetry.space_group_name_H-M   'P 1'
#
loop_
_entity.id
_entity.type
_entity.pdbx_description
1 polymer ?
#
loop_
_entity_poly.entity_id
_entity_poly.type
_entity_poly.pdbx_seq_one_letter_code
_entity_poly.pdbx_strand_id
1 'polypeptide(L)'
;MLLSRQVPGGRHEVERWRTTDGGRTWSGEPVTRNSTELNVRPFKPVGLPGDGAMSVLWMAGEYPSYVGYRTRIMALGADGRAFSL
;
A
#
# COMPACT_ATOMS: atom_id res chain seq x y z
N MET A 1 -10.70 0.46 0.11
CA MET A 1 -9.91 0.08 1.31
C MET A 1 -8.47 -0.20 0.87
N LEU A 2 -7.52 -0.09 1.79
CA LEU A 2 -6.12 -0.47 1.57
C LEU A 2 -5.75 -1.54 2.58
N LEU A 3 -4.98 -2.54 2.15
CA LEU A 3 -4.50 -3.64 2.97
C LEU A 3 -2.98 -3.77 2.80
N SER A 4 -2.28 -3.95 3.92
CA SER A 4 -0.92 -4.50 3.92
C SER A 4 -1.06 -5.98 4.22
N ARG A 5 -0.95 -6.82 3.19
CA ARG A 5 -1.18 -8.26 3.29
C ARG A 5 0.15 -8.99 3.43
N GLN A 6 0.27 -9.82 4.45
CA GLN A 6 1.42 -10.74 4.57
C GLN A 6 1.37 -11.79 3.44
N VAL A 7 2.51 -12.00 2.79
CA VAL A 7 2.72 -12.97 1.71
C VAL A 7 3.73 -14.04 2.16
N PRO A 8 3.83 -15.19 1.45
CA PRO A 8 4.86 -16.20 1.74
C PRO A 8 6.26 -15.59 1.79
N GLY A 9 7.10 -16.09 2.71
CA GLY A 9 8.40 -15.49 3.02
C GLY A 9 8.35 -14.30 3.98
N GLY A 10 7.22 -14.06 4.67
CA GLY A 10 7.11 -13.07 5.74
C GLY A 10 7.04 -11.61 5.29
N ARG A 11 7.06 -11.37 3.97
CA ARG A 11 6.95 -10.00 3.42
C ARG A 11 5.52 -9.49 3.45
N HIS A 12 5.38 -8.19 3.23
CA HIS A 12 4.09 -7.51 3.14
C HIS A 12 3.99 -6.77 1.81
N GLU A 13 2.86 -6.92 1.14
CA GLU A 13 2.52 -6.23 -0.11
C GLU A 13 1.27 -5.35 0.12
N VAL A 14 1.19 -4.22 -0.57
CA VAL A 14 0.03 -3.31 -0.48
C VAL A 14 -0.97 -3.66 -1.58
N GLU A 15 -2.24 -3.75 -1.20
CA GLU A 15 -3.37 -4.05 -2.07
C GLU A 15 -4.49 -3.03 -1.88
N ARG A 16 -5.13 -2.62 -2.98
CA ARG A 16 -6.35 -1.83 -2.93
C ARG A 16 -7.54 -2.77 -3.12
N TRP A 17 -8.45 -2.74 -2.16
CA TRP A 17 -9.65 -3.57 -2.12
C TRP A 17 -10.90 -2.70 -2.24
N ARG A 18 -11.82 -3.07 -3.14
CA ARG A 18 -13.10 -2.38 -3.38
C ARG A 18 -14.27 -3.35 -3.17
N THR A 19 -15.42 -2.80 -2.80
CA THR A 19 -16.70 -3.50 -2.69
C THR A 19 -17.80 -2.57 -3.21
N THR A 20 -18.82 -3.12 -3.86
CA THR A 20 -19.97 -2.39 -4.40
C THR A 20 -21.29 -2.77 -3.71
N ASP A 21 -21.27 -3.73 -2.79
CA ASP A 21 -22.45 -4.37 -2.20
C ASP A 21 -22.48 -4.31 -0.67
N GLY A 22 -21.77 -3.34 -0.09
CA GLY A 22 -21.67 -3.15 1.36
C GLY A 22 -20.70 -4.12 2.06
N GLY A 23 -19.75 -4.71 1.32
CA GLY A 23 -18.73 -5.59 1.86
C GLY A 23 -19.10 -7.08 1.86
N ARG A 24 -20.13 -7.48 1.09
CA ARG A 24 -20.49 -8.90 0.91
C ARG A 24 -19.55 -9.57 -0.07
N THR A 25 -19.16 -8.87 -1.14
CA THR A 25 -18.13 -9.27 -2.09
C THR A 25 -17.06 -8.19 -2.22
N TRP A 26 -15.86 -8.63 -2.59
CA TRP A 26 -14.67 -7.80 -2.64
C TRP A 26 -13.84 -8.12 -3.88
N SER A 27 -13.35 -7.08 -4.56
CA SER A 27 -12.34 -7.18 -5.62
C SER A 27 -11.06 -6.46 -5.18
N GLY A 28 -9.91 -7.09 -5.46
CA GLY A 28 -8.59 -6.61 -5.05
C GLY A 28 -7.68 -6.38 -6.24
N GLU A 29 -6.85 -5.35 -6.18
CA GLU A 29 -5.75 -5.09 -7.11
C GLU A 29 -4.43 -4.85 -6.33
N PRO A 30 -3.29 -5.37 -6.81
CA PRO A 30 -2.01 -5.14 -6.17
C PRO A 30 -1.50 -3.72 -6.46
N VAL A 31 -1.10 -3.00 -5.40
CA VAL A 31 -0.32 -1.75 -5.51
C VAL A 31 1.18 -2.08 -5.56
N THR A 32 1.62 -3.07 -4.77
CA THR A 32 2.97 -3.64 -4.83
C THR A 32 2.92 -5.14 -5.14
N ARG A 33 4.01 -5.70 -5.67
CA ARG A 33 4.14 -7.13 -5.95
C ARG A 33 5.61 -7.53 -6.04
N ASN A 34 5.94 -8.70 -5.48
CA ASN A 34 7.30 -9.26 -5.50
C ASN A 34 8.37 -8.30 -4.92
N SER A 35 7.97 -7.28 -4.15
CA SER A 35 8.70 -6.01 -4.01
C SER A 35 9.86 -6.00 -3.00
N THR A 36 10.51 -7.15 -2.79
CA THR A 36 11.74 -7.43 -1.98
C THR A 36 11.84 -6.94 -0.51
N GLU A 37 11.41 -5.72 -0.19
CA GLU A 37 11.29 -5.14 1.15
C GLU A 37 9.87 -5.32 1.74
N LEU A 38 9.62 -4.84 2.97
CA LEU A 38 8.28 -4.79 3.54
C LEU A 38 7.55 -3.53 3.06
N ASN A 39 6.27 -3.68 2.68
CA ASN A 39 5.37 -2.55 2.39
C ASN A 39 4.24 -2.53 3.42
N VAL A 40 4.31 -1.58 4.36
CA VAL A 40 3.45 -1.53 5.56
C VAL A 40 2.74 -0.18 5.71
N ARG A 41 1.72 -0.15 6.59
CA ARG A 41 0.94 1.06 6.94
C ARG A 41 0.42 1.86 5.72
N PRO A 42 -0.22 1.23 4.72
CA PRO A 42 -0.78 1.96 3.60
C PRO A 42 -1.94 2.85 4.07
N PHE A 43 -1.96 4.10 3.61
CA PHE A 43 -3.03 5.04 3.87
C PHE A 43 -3.45 5.79 2.61
N LYS A 44 -4.71 6.20 2.57
CA LYS A 44 -5.25 7.07 1.53
C LYS A 44 -5.17 8.51 2.03
N PRO A 45 -4.45 9.42 1.36
CA PRO A 45 -4.43 10.83 1.75
C PRO A 45 -5.82 11.47 1.69
N VAL A 46 -6.12 12.34 2.64
CA VAL A 46 -7.36 13.12 2.68
C VAL A 46 -7.21 14.33 1.76
N GLY A 47 -8.27 14.69 1.04
CA GLY A 47 -8.30 15.85 0.13
C GLY A 47 -7.72 15.60 -1.27
N LEU A 48 -7.16 14.43 -1.56
CA LEU A 48 -6.70 14.06 -2.91
C LEU A 48 -7.76 13.24 -3.66
N PRO A 49 -7.96 13.49 -4.98
CA PRO A 49 -9.05 12.88 -5.74
C PRO A 49 -8.79 11.41 -6.12
N GLY A 50 -9.82 10.57 -5.93
CA GLY A 50 -9.96 9.27 -6.59
C GLY A 50 -8.88 8.23 -6.25
N ASP A 51 -8.55 7.41 -7.25
CA ASP A 51 -7.49 6.39 -7.25
C ASP A 51 -6.30 6.80 -8.14
N GLY A 52 -6.14 8.10 -8.42
CA GLY A 52 -5.08 8.65 -9.28
C GLY A 52 -3.71 8.78 -8.60
N ALA A 53 -2.90 9.73 -9.07
CA ALA A 53 -1.61 10.06 -8.45
C ALA A 53 -1.77 10.37 -6.95
N MET A 54 -0.81 9.91 -6.14
CA MET A 54 -0.80 10.06 -4.68
C MET A 54 -2.02 9.44 -3.95
N SER A 55 -2.83 8.61 -4.62
CA SER A 55 -4.02 8.00 -4.00
C SER A 55 -3.72 6.94 -2.92
N VAL A 56 -2.46 6.49 -2.86
CA VAL A 56 -1.93 5.60 -1.82
C VAL A 56 -0.55 6.10 -1.43
N LEU A 57 -0.33 6.24 -0.12
CA LEU A 57 0.98 6.39 0.50
C LEU A 57 1.23 5.19 1.42
N TRP A 58 2.48 4.73 1.53
CA TRP A 58 2.85 3.62 2.41
C TRP A 58 4.31 3.72 2.88
N MET A 59 4.67 2.94 3.89
CA MET A 59 6.05 2.83 4.37
C MET A 59 6.72 1.63 3.70
N ALA A 60 7.91 1.82 3.12
CA ALA A 60 8.71 0.75 2.52
C ALA A 60 10.11 0.67 3.15
N GLY A 61 10.54 -0.53 3.58
CA GLY A 61 11.86 -0.77 4.16
C GLY A 61 11.87 -1.77 5.32
N GLU A 62 12.72 -1.54 6.31
CA GLU A 62 12.82 -2.37 7.52
C GLU A 62 11.83 -1.87 8.60
N TYR A 63 10.97 -2.76 9.09
CA TYR A 63 9.95 -2.41 10.09
C TYR A 63 9.84 -3.48 11.19
N PRO A 64 10.85 -3.64 12.07
CA PRO A 64 10.78 -4.59 13.19
C PRO A 64 9.80 -4.15 14.29
N SER A 65 9.51 -2.85 14.44
CA SER A 65 8.48 -2.36 15.37
C SER A 65 7.94 -0.97 15.00
N TYR A 66 6.97 -0.47 15.76
CA TYR A 66 6.40 0.87 15.54
C TYR A 66 7.29 2.02 16.03
N VAL A 67 8.33 1.74 16.84
CA VAL A 67 9.33 2.72 17.32
C VAL A 67 10.71 2.52 16.70
N GLY A 68 11.02 1.32 16.22
CA GLY A 68 12.25 1.00 15.51
C GLY A 68 11.93 0.61 14.08
N TYR A 69 12.24 1.50 13.13
CA TYR A 69 12.04 1.29 11.70
C TYR A 69 13.07 2.09 10.88
N ARG A 70 13.38 1.61 9.68
CA ARG A 70 14.18 2.29 8.65
C ARG A 70 13.40 2.18 7.34
N THR A 71 12.50 3.13 7.12
CA THR A 71 11.56 3.13 6.00
C THR A 71 11.52 4.47 5.29
N ARG A 72 11.25 4.44 3.98
CA ARG A 72 10.88 5.59 3.17
C ARG A 72 9.36 5.70 3.08
N ILE A 73 8.84 6.90 2.82
CA ILE A 73 7.45 7.06 2.40
C ILE A 73 7.39 6.90 0.89
N MET A 74 6.57 5.97 0.44
CA MET A 74 6.34 5.68 -0.96
C MET A 74 4.97 6.20 -1.40
N ALA A 75 4.86 6.55 -2.67
CA ALA A 75 3.67 7.06 -3.32
C ALA A 75 3.40 6.36 -4.65
N LEU A 76 2.12 6.30 -5.05
CA LEU A 76 1.71 5.83 -6.37
C LEU A 76 1.64 7.00 -7.35
N GLY A 77 2.42 6.96 -8.43
CA GLY A 77 2.43 7.95 -9.50
C GLY A 77 1.17 7.92 -10.37
N ALA A 78 0.99 8.97 -11.19
CA ALA A 78 -0.10 9.04 -12.18
C ALA A 78 -0.04 7.90 -13.22
N ASP A 79 1.16 7.40 -13.48
CA ASP A 79 1.48 6.27 -14.36
C ASP A 79 1.36 4.89 -13.68
N GLY A 80 0.88 4.86 -12.42
CA GLY A 80 0.77 3.64 -11.62
C GLY A 80 2.11 3.10 -11.12
N ARG A 81 3.21 3.86 -11.20
CA ARG A 81 4.52 3.42 -10.67
C ARG A 81 4.76 3.93 -9.25
N ALA A 82 5.42 3.13 -8.44
CA ALA A 82 5.84 3.54 -7.10
C ALA A 82 7.06 4.48 -7.17
N PHE A 83 7.04 5.55 -6.39
CA PHE A 83 8.20 6.44 -6.18
C PHE A 83 8.36 6.79 -4.70
N SER A 84 9.60 7.12 -4.29
CA SER A 84 9.86 7.63 -2.94
C SER A 84 9.60 9.12 -2.90
N LEU A 85 8.99 9.58 -1.80
CA LEU A 85 9.12 10.96 -1.32
C LEU A 85 10.47 11.13 -0.59
#